data_AF-A0A9D2G1S7-F1
#
_entry.id   AF-A0A9D2G1S7-F1
#
_cell.length_a   1.000
_cell.length_b   1.000
_cell.length_c   1.000
_cell.angle_alpha   90.00
_cell.angle_beta   90.00
_cell.angle_gamma   90.00
#
_symmetry.space_group_name_H-M   'P 1'
#
loop_
_entity.id
_entity.type
_entity.pdbx_description
1 polymer ?
#
loop_
_entity_poly.entity_id
_entity_poly.type
_entity_poly.pdbx_seq_one_letter_code
_entity_poly.pdbx_strand_id
1 'polypeptide(L)' 'MPRKQSINGEREITLSFLRGDINDKFIADIETGWTAQFKGDKYHLFNEREDQHGNKEFDAVLDFFHHFNGRWHM' A
#
# COMPACT_ATOMS: atom_id res chain seq x y z
N MET A 1 14.89 -1.74 -18.10
CA MET A 1 13.70 -1.14 -17.47
C MET A 1 14.16 0.11 -16.72
N PRO A 2 13.83 1.34 -17.15
CA PRO A 2 14.25 2.51 -16.37
C PRO A 2 13.44 2.53 -15.07
N ARG A 3 14.13 2.45 -13.93
CA ARG A 3 13.53 2.69 -12.60
C ARG A 3 12.94 4.09 -12.62
N LYS A 4 11.66 4.20 -12.29
CA LYS A 4 10.93 5.46 -12.15
C LYS A 4 11.50 6.23 -10.94
N GLN A 5 12.64 6.88 -11.11
CA GLN A 5 13.20 7.76 -10.09
C GLN A 5 12.45 9.08 -10.10
N SER A 6 11.56 9.26 -9.13
CA SER A 6 11.03 10.57 -8.79
C SER A 6 12.05 11.30 -7.91
N ILE A 7 12.31 12.57 -8.25
CA ILE A 7 13.37 13.43 -7.68
C ILE A 7 13.22 13.69 -6.16
N ASN A 8 12.11 13.25 -5.54
CA ASN A 8 11.82 13.34 -4.11
C ASN A 8 11.63 11.97 -3.41
N GLY A 9 12.17 10.88 -3.97
CA GLY A 9 12.26 9.57 -3.30
C GLY A 9 10.91 8.90 -3.05
N GLU A 10 10.51 7.98 -3.93
CA GLU A 10 9.49 6.94 -3.69
C GLU A 10 8.28 7.36 -2.82
N ARG A 11 7.56 8.38 -3.30
CA ARG A 11 6.28 8.84 -2.71
C ARG A 11 5.24 7.71 -2.57
N GLU A 12 5.29 6.77 -3.51
CA GLU A 12 4.37 5.65 -3.64
C GLU A 12 5.19 4.36 -3.75
N ILE A 13 4.82 3.36 -2.97
CA ILE A 13 5.36 2.01 -3.03
C ILE A 13 4.23 1.02 -3.30
N THR A 14 4.58 -0.17 -3.74
CA THR A 14 3.62 -1.27 -3.86
C THR A 14 3.89 -2.29 -2.76
N LEU A 15 2.87 -2.64 -2.00
CA LEU A 15 2.91 -3.61 -0.92
C LEU A 15 2.07 -4.83 -1.31
N SER A 16 2.72 -6.00 -1.38
CA SER A 16 2.06 -7.27 -1.69
C SER A 16 1.94 -8.11 -0.41
N PHE A 17 0.73 -8.55 -0.11
CA PHE A 17 0.37 -9.37 1.04
C PHE A 17 0.02 -10.78 0.55
N LEU A 18 0.94 -11.72 0.81
CA LEU A 18 0.77 -13.11 0.42
C LEU A 18 -0.17 -13.82 1.39
N ARG A 19 -1.18 -14.49 0.84
CA ARG A 19 -2.14 -15.28 1.58
C ARG A 19 -1.51 -16.60 2.02
N GLY A 20 -1.75 -16.95 3.27
CA GLY A 20 -1.38 -18.23 3.86
C GLY A 20 -2.23 -18.55 5.09
N ASP A 21 -2.13 -19.78 5.59
CA ASP A 21 -3.02 -20.29 6.64
C ASP A 21 -3.01 -19.44 7.93
N ILE A 22 -1.89 -18.76 8.21
CA ILE A 22 -1.70 -17.95 9.41
C ILE A 22 -2.39 -16.58 9.28
N ASN A 23 -2.42 -15.99 8.08
CA ASN A 23 -2.92 -14.62 7.86
C ASN A 23 -4.22 -14.57 7.06
N ASP A 24 -4.84 -15.72 6.75
CA ASP A 24 -6.02 -15.83 5.91
C ASP A 24 -7.16 -14.86 6.31
N LYS A 25 -7.48 -14.82 7.61
CA LYS A 25 -8.50 -13.89 8.14
C LYS A 25 -8.10 -12.43 7.98
N PHE A 26 -6.83 -12.10 8.24
CA PHE A 26 -6.32 -10.75 8.10
C PHE A 26 -6.32 -10.28 6.63
N ILE A 27 -5.97 -11.16 5.69
CA ILE A 27 -5.97 -10.86 4.26
C ILE A 27 -7.41 -10.63 3.75
N ALA A 28 -8.40 -11.33 4.30
CA ALA A 28 -9.79 -11.06 3.97
C ALA A 28 -10.24 -9.66 4.42
N ASP A 29 -9.76 -9.19 5.58
CA ASP A 29 -10.20 -7.94 6.21
C ASP A 29 -9.42 -6.69 5.75
N ILE A 30 -8.20 -6.82 5.24
CA ILE A 30 -7.40 -5.67 4.79
C ILE A 30 -8.01 -5.04 3.52
N GLU A 31 -8.15 -3.71 3.53
CA GLU A 31 -8.80 -2.94 2.47
C GLU A 31 -8.13 -1.57 2.25
N THR A 32 -8.52 -0.88 1.18
CA THR A 32 -8.12 0.51 0.90
C THR A 32 -8.51 1.45 2.06
N GLY A 33 -7.63 2.39 2.41
CA GLY A 33 -7.82 3.33 3.52
C GLY A 33 -7.16 2.88 4.83
N TRP A 34 -6.71 1.63 4.91
CA TRP A 34 -5.90 1.15 6.02
C TRP A 34 -4.49 1.73 5.97
N THR A 35 -3.80 1.67 7.11
CA THR A 35 -2.41 2.12 7.20
C THR A 35 -1.48 0.96 7.52
N ALA A 36 -0.36 0.88 6.80
CA ALA A 36 0.68 -0.12 6.99
C ALA A 36 1.96 0.53 7.52
N GLN A 37 2.62 -0.13 8.48
CA GLN A 37 3.96 0.25 8.91
C GLN A 37 4.98 -0.63 8.19
N PHE A 38 5.89 0.00 7.45
CA PHE A 38 6.93 -0.69 6.70
C PHE A 38 8.25 0.05 6.84
N LYS A 39 9.30 -0.65 7.26
CA LYS A 39 10.65 -0.10 7.48
C LYS A 39 10.72 1.14 8.39
N GLY A 40 9.77 1.27 9.33
CA GLY A 40 9.71 2.39 10.27
C GLY A 40 8.86 3.57 9.78
N ASP A 41 8.36 3.50 8.54
CA ASP A 41 7.49 4.51 7.95
C ASP A 41 6.03 4.04 7.89
N LYS A 42 5.11 4.98 7.97
CA LYS A 42 3.66 4.74 7.86
C LYS A 42 3.20 5.06 6.45
N TYR A 43 2.42 4.16 5.85
CA TYR A 43 1.85 4.33 4.52
C TYR A 43 0.33 4.13 4.57
N HIS A 44 -0.40 4.89 3.74
CA HIS A 44 -1.83 4.71 3.49
C HIS A 44 -2.04 3.84 2.27
N LEU A 45 -2.78 2.75 2.42
CA LEU A 45 -3.06 1.79 1.36
C LEU A 45 -4.17 2.30 0.47
N PHE A 46 -3.99 2.19 -0.84
CA PHE A 46 -4.97 2.52 -1.86
C PHE A 46 -4.78 1.64 -3.11
N ASN A 47 -5.74 1.71 -4.04
CA ASN A 47 -5.68 0.96 -5.30
C ASN A 47 -5.46 -0.57 -5.09
N GLU A 48 -6.35 -1.15 -4.30
CA GLU A 48 -6.38 -2.59 -4.01
C GLU A 48 -6.52 -3.44 -5.28
N ARG A 49 -5.72 -4.49 -5.35
CA ARG A 49 -5.73 -5.51 -6.40
C ARG A 49 -5.65 -6.88 -5.77
N GLU A 50 -6.47 -7.81 -6.23
CA GLU A 50 -6.47 -9.20 -5.77
C GLU A 50 -6.16 -10.15 -6.93
N ASP A 51 -5.32 -11.15 -6.68
CA ASP A 51 -5.02 -12.20 -7.66
C ASP A 51 -5.93 -13.43 -7.50
N GLN A 52 -5.84 -14.37 -8.45
CA GLN A 52 -6.60 -15.62 -8.44
C GLN A 52 -6.30 -16.56 -7.24
N HIS A 53 -5.24 -16.27 -6.47
CA HIS A 53 -4.84 -17.01 -5.27
C HIS A 53 -5.29 -16.29 -3.99
N GLY A 54 -5.96 -15.14 -4.11
CA GLY A 54 -6.41 -14.31 -3.00
C GLY A 54 -5.29 -13.53 -2.32
N ASN A 55 -4.14 -13.37 -2.99
CA ASN A 55 -3.11 -12.42 -2.54
C ASN A 55 -3.59 -11.01 -2.86
N LYS A 56 -3.35 -10.08 -1.95
CA LYS A 56 -3.71 -8.68 -2.13
C LYS A 56 -2.48 -7.82 -2.36
N GLU A 57 -2.59 -6.87 -3.27
CA GLU A 57 -1.59 -5.87 -3.55
C GLU A 57 -2.21 -4.48 -3.43
N PHE A 58 -1.48 -3.56 -2.81
CA PHE A 58 -1.89 -2.17 -2.65
C PHE A 58 -0.78 -1.26 -3.12
N ASP A 59 -1.16 -0.17 -3.77
CA ASP A 59 -0.28 1.00 -3.79
C ASP A 59 -0.37 1.70 -2.44
N ALA A 60 0.72 2.29 -1.99
CA ALA A 60 0.81 2.84 -0.66
C ALA A 60 1.57 4.17 -0.68
N VAL A 61 0.95 5.21 -0.12
CA VAL A 61 1.52 6.56 -0.09
C VAL A 61 2.01 6.88 1.32
N LEU A 62 3.20 7.44 1.43
CA LEU A 62 3.78 7.81 2.72
C LEU A 62 2.85 8.78 3.47
N ASP A 63 2.66 8.57 4.76
CA ASP A 63 1.77 9.35 5.64
C ASP A 63 2.04 10.86 5.58
N PHE A 64 3.32 11.24 5.54
CA PHE A 64 3.76 12.62 5.32
C PHE A 64 3.14 13.22 4.06
N PHE A 65 3.19 12.52 2.93
CA PHE A 65 2.64 13.01 1.66
C PHE A 65 1.12 12.93 1.62
N HIS A 66 0.50 11.98 2.31
CA HIS A 66 -0.96 11.91 2.44
C HIS A 66 -1.50 13.19 3.11
N HIS A 67 -0.86 13.63 4.19
CA HIS A 67 -1.28 14.81 4.96
C HIS A 67 -0.83 16.12 4.30
N PHE A 68 0.39 16.17 3.75
CA PHE A 68 0.93 17.36 3.09
C PHE A 68 0.15 17.71 1.82
N ASN A 69 -0.35 16.72 1.08
CA ASN A 69 -1.09 16.99 -0.16
C ASN A 69 -2.54 17.43 0.08
N GLY A 70 -3.07 17.39 1.31
CA GLY A 70 -4.34 18.00 1.75
C GLY A 70 -5.62 17.61 0.99
N ARG A 71 -5.52 16.82 -0.08
CA ARG A 71 -6.56 16.42 -1.02
C ARG A 71 -6.13 15.15 -1.75
N TRP A 72 -6.47 13.98 -1.23
CA TRP A 72 -6.43 12.75 -2.03
C TRP A 72 -7.80 12.05 -1.94
N HIS A 73 -8.44 11.96 -3.12
CA HIS A 73 -9.70 11.30 -3.47
C HIS A 73 -11.00 11.77 -2.78
N MET A 74 -11.64 12.78 -3.38
CA MET A 74 -13.11 12.82 -3.53
C MET A 74 -13.47 12.11 -4.83
#